data_AF-A0A925RBQ1-F1
#
_entry.id   AF-A0A925RBQ1-F1
#
_cell.length_a   1.000
_cell.length_b   1.000
_cell.length_c   1.000
_cell.angle_alpha   90.00
_cell.angle_beta   90.00
_cell.angle_gamma   90.00
#
_symmetry.space_group_name_H-M   'P 1'
#
loop_
_entity.id
_entity.type
_entity.pdbx_description
1 polymer ?
#
loop_
_entity_poly.entity_id
_entity_poly.type
_entity_poly.pdbx_seq_one_letter_code
_entity_poly.pdbx_strand_id
1 'polypeptide(L)'
;MTISMTEYFRTREADRKKETRYLNVINKDSCTSCNSCATVCPVDCIYEVVSPVPSESYHQIDTSRCIGCQMCYRSPNDSSDLYQLTICPWNAIDMLHNPNVKPDAHSVLEPYYRGTGSGLPWPKLEEYGYQLFLDGEVFLPTAEDSLHKVFHILQEDAWMYSEADNVRIVKTETDTGEGFVRYRATEEGRDLLDCMFRDYQRIFMD
;
A
#
# COMPACT_ATOMS: atom_id res chain seq x y z
N MET A 1 -3.31 -5.20 21.79
CA MET A 1 -2.41 -4.04 21.58
C MET A 1 -1.81 -4.22 20.20
N THR A 2 -1.92 -3.22 19.33
CA THR A 2 -1.32 -3.31 18.00
C THR A 2 0.19 -3.16 18.11
N ILE A 3 0.89 -3.87 17.24
CA ILE A 3 2.34 -3.80 17.11
C ILE A 3 2.73 -2.49 16.43
N SER A 4 3.64 -1.73 17.04
CA SER A 4 4.18 -0.52 16.39
C SER A 4 4.95 -0.92 15.14
N MET A 5 5.06 -0.02 14.16
CA MET A 5 5.85 -0.24 12.95
C MET A 5 7.27 -0.75 13.28
N THR A 6 7.91 -0.22 14.32
CA THR A 6 9.30 -0.57 14.67
C THR A 6 9.37 -1.98 15.20
N GLU A 7 8.45 -2.33 16.09
CA GLU A 7 8.39 -3.67 16.64
C GLU A 7 8.00 -4.71 15.58
N TYR A 8 7.12 -4.31 14.65
CA TYR A 8 6.68 -5.14 13.54
C TYR A 8 7.85 -5.56 12.67
N PHE A 9 8.61 -4.62 12.12
CA PHE A 9 9.71 -4.97 11.21
C PHE A 9 10.88 -5.68 11.91
N ARG A 10 11.01 -5.54 13.23
CA ARG A 10 11.99 -6.30 14.03
C ARG A 10 11.65 -7.78 14.16
N THR A 11 10.36 -8.12 14.26
CA THR A 11 9.87 -9.47 14.56
C THR A 11 9.18 -10.16 13.38
N ARG A 12 8.97 -9.43 12.29
CA ARG A 12 8.33 -9.88 11.06
C ARG A 12 9.08 -11.06 10.41
N GLU A 13 8.32 -12.06 9.97
CA GLU A 13 8.80 -13.17 9.14
C GLU A 13 8.18 -13.13 7.74
N ALA A 14 8.92 -13.54 6.71
CA ALA A 14 8.41 -13.63 5.33
C ALA A 14 7.65 -14.95 5.11
N ASP A 15 6.38 -15.00 5.53
CA ASP A 15 5.55 -16.21 5.60
C ASP A 15 4.54 -16.37 4.44
N ARG A 16 4.34 -15.34 3.61
CA ARG A 16 3.39 -15.39 2.49
C ARG A 16 3.91 -16.22 1.32
N LYS A 17 3.23 -17.33 1.05
CA LYS A 17 3.64 -18.32 0.03
C LYS A 17 3.16 -18.02 -1.39
N LYS A 18 2.06 -17.27 -1.54
CA LYS A 18 1.44 -16.99 -2.85
C LYS A 18 0.75 -15.64 -2.85
N GLU A 19 0.62 -15.06 -4.04
CA GLU A 19 -0.18 -13.86 -4.26
C GLU A 19 -1.68 -14.13 -4.02
N THR A 20 -2.35 -13.11 -3.52
CA THR A 20 -3.75 -13.16 -3.10
C THR A 20 -4.63 -12.57 -4.17
N ARG A 21 -5.91 -12.97 -4.26
CA ARG A 21 -6.82 -12.39 -5.26
C ARG A 21 -7.12 -10.91 -5.00
N TYR A 22 -7.04 -10.49 -3.73
CA TYR A 22 -7.40 -9.16 -3.27
C TYR A 22 -6.26 -8.55 -2.47
N LEU A 23 -6.09 -7.24 -2.63
CA LEU A 23 -5.21 -6.41 -1.81
C LEU A 23 -6.06 -5.48 -0.96
N ASN A 24 -5.64 -5.28 0.28
CA ASN A 24 -6.26 -4.33 1.18
C ASN A 24 -5.22 -3.27 1.51
N VAL A 25 -5.59 -2.01 1.36
CA VAL A 25 -4.73 -0.85 1.65
C VAL A 25 -5.52 0.10 2.54
N ILE A 26 -4.87 0.67 3.56
CA ILE A 26 -5.50 1.64 4.44
C ILE A 26 -5.26 3.04 3.87
N ASN A 27 -6.27 3.89 3.91
CA ASN A 27 -6.15 5.31 3.65
C ASN A 27 -5.76 6.01 4.95
N LYS A 28 -4.52 6.46 5.05
CA LYS A 28 -3.99 7.24 6.17
C LYS A 28 -4.91 8.38 6.62
N ASP A 29 -5.46 9.16 5.70
CA ASP A 29 -6.25 10.36 6.03
C ASP A 29 -7.63 10.03 6.62
N SER A 30 -8.09 8.79 6.46
CA SER A 30 -9.34 8.29 7.06
C SER A 30 -9.10 7.43 8.30
N CYS A 31 -7.86 7.04 8.57
CA CYS A 31 -7.52 6.13 9.66
C CYS A 31 -7.21 6.89 10.95
N THR A 32 -7.79 6.44 12.07
CA THR A 32 -7.58 7.08 13.39
C THR A 32 -6.78 6.20 14.36
N SER A 33 -6.10 5.18 13.86
CA SER A 33 -5.43 4.15 14.67
C SER A 33 -6.30 3.49 15.77
N CYS A 34 -7.56 3.15 15.46
CA CYS A 34 -8.48 2.56 16.45
C CYS A 34 -8.21 1.08 16.80
N ASN A 35 -7.32 0.40 16.06
CA ASN A 35 -6.89 -0.99 16.26
C ASN A 35 -7.92 -2.09 15.93
N SER A 36 -9.12 -1.74 15.43
CA SER A 36 -10.14 -2.73 15.07
C SER A 36 -9.67 -3.70 13.99
N CYS A 37 -9.06 -3.19 12.91
CA CYS A 37 -8.57 -4.01 11.79
C CYS A 37 -7.37 -4.89 12.18
N ALA A 38 -6.43 -4.35 12.95
CA ALA A 38 -5.24 -5.09 13.39
C ALA A 38 -5.61 -6.28 14.28
N THR A 39 -6.57 -6.11 15.19
CA THR A 39 -6.99 -7.15 16.15
C THR A 39 -7.62 -8.38 15.47
N VAL A 40 -8.19 -8.21 14.28
CA VAL A 40 -8.83 -9.31 13.55
C VAL A 40 -7.94 -9.91 12.45
N CYS A 41 -6.73 -9.38 12.23
CA CYS A 41 -5.85 -9.87 11.17
C CYS A 41 -5.27 -11.24 11.55
N PRO A 42 -5.56 -12.33 10.81
CA PRO A 42 -5.12 -13.68 11.21
C PRO A 42 -3.62 -13.94 11.01
N VAL A 43 -2.90 -13.02 10.38
CA VAL A 43 -1.45 -13.10 10.11
C VAL A 43 -0.67 -11.92 10.68
N ASP A 44 -1.33 -11.07 11.48
CA ASP A 44 -0.73 -9.92 12.16
C ASP A 44 0.10 -9.00 11.24
N CYS A 45 -0.34 -8.80 9.99
CA CYS A 45 0.38 -7.98 8.99
C CYS A 45 -0.03 -6.50 8.96
N ILE A 46 -0.71 -6.01 10.02
CA ILE A 46 -1.17 -4.63 10.14
C ILE A 46 -0.46 -3.99 11.32
N TYR A 47 0.31 -2.94 11.06
CA TYR A 47 1.13 -2.26 12.06
C TYR A 47 0.74 -0.79 12.19
N GLU A 48 1.04 -0.20 13.34
CA GLU A 48 0.76 1.21 13.61
C GLU A 48 1.97 2.09 13.28
N VAL A 49 1.75 3.10 12.43
CA VAL A 49 2.69 4.20 12.18
C VAL A 49 2.35 5.32 13.16
N VAL A 50 3.20 5.50 14.16
CA VAL A 50 2.97 6.47 15.24
C VAL A 50 3.36 7.88 14.81
N SER A 51 2.44 8.83 14.96
CA SER A 51 2.73 10.26 14.80
C SER A 51 2.94 10.91 16.18
N PRO A 52 3.88 11.87 16.32
CA PRO A 52 3.95 12.71 17.51
C PRO A 52 2.78 13.69 17.62
N VAL A 53 2.03 13.91 16.53
CA VAL A 53 0.84 14.76 16.52
C VAL A 53 -0.38 13.91 16.91
N PRO A 54 -1.18 14.35 17.90
CA PRO A 54 -2.40 13.64 18.27
C PRO A 54 -3.32 13.41 17.08
N SER A 55 -3.89 12.21 17.00
CA SER A 55 -4.84 11.80 15.94
C SER A 55 -4.27 11.65 14.53
N GLU A 56 -2.95 11.78 14.33
CA GLU A 56 -2.29 11.51 13.04
C GLU A 56 -1.62 10.13 12.97
N SER A 57 -1.67 9.35 14.04
CA SER A 57 -1.28 7.94 13.98
C SER A 57 -2.26 7.18 13.11
N TYR A 58 -1.75 6.27 12.30
CA TYR A 58 -2.54 5.46 11.38
C TYR A 58 -1.99 4.03 11.32
N HIS A 59 -2.79 3.13 10.76
CA HIS A 59 -2.37 1.77 10.46
C HIS A 59 -1.97 1.64 8.99
N GLN A 60 -0.98 0.81 8.71
CA GLN A 60 -0.64 0.39 7.36
C GLN A 60 -0.63 -1.14 7.28
N ILE A 61 -0.95 -1.67 6.10
CA ILE A 61 -0.98 -3.10 5.83
C ILE A 61 0.30 -3.48 5.07
N ASP A 62 1.07 -4.42 5.61
CA ASP A 62 2.15 -5.07 4.86
C ASP A 62 1.53 -5.98 3.80
N THR A 63 1.38 -5.48 2.57
CA THR A 63 0.81 -6.26 1.47
C THR A 63 1.68 -7.44 1.06
N SER A 64 2.97 -7.43 1.40
CA SER A 64 3.88 -8.58 1.17
C SER A 64 3.59 -9.75 2.10
N ARG A 65 2.83 -9.54 3.19
CA ARG A 65 2.34 -10.58 4.12
C ARG A 65 0.83 -10.76 4.13
N CYS A 66 0.08 -9.75 3.71
CA CYS A 66 -1.38 -9.82 3.64
C CYS A 66 -1.84 -11.01 2.80
N ILE A 67 -2.77 -11.80 3.36
CA ILE A 67 -3.35 -12.98 2.71
C ILE A 67 -4.70 -12.69 2.03
N GLY A 68 -5.13 -11.42 1.97
CA GLY A 68 -6.37 -11.01 1.29
C GLY A 68 -7.63 -11.66 1.86
N CYS A 69 -7.65 -11.94 3.17
CA CYS A 69 -8.75 -12.63 3.86
C CYS A 69 -10.01 -11.76 4.07
N GLN A 70 -9.92 -10.45 3.83
CA GLN A 70 -11.02 -9.47 3.94
C GLN A 70 -11.56 -9.23 5.37
N MET A 71 -11.06 -9.94 6.38
CA MET A 71 -11.52 -9.78 7.77
C MET A 71 -11.30 -8.38 8.31
N CYS A 72 -10.25 -7.66 7.89
CA CYS A 72 -10.06 -6.27 8.31
C CYS A 72 -11.11 -5.30 7.76
N TYR A 73 -11.83 -5.68 6.71
CA TYR A 73 -12.85 -4.87 6.06
C TYR A 73 -14.25 -5.19 6.58
N ARG A 74 -14.64 -6.48 6.60
CA ARG A 74 -15.98 -6.94 7.04
C ARG A 74 -15.92 -8.16 7.94
N SER A 75 -16.90 -8.30 8.83
CA SER A 75 -17.18 -9.57 9.53
C SER A 75 -18.19 -10.39 8.73
N PRO A 76 -17.79 -11.52 8.10
CA PRO A 76 -18.72 -12.33 7.33
C PRO A 76 -19.76 -13.05 8.20
N ASN A 77 -19.40 -13.42 9.44
CA ASN A 77 -20.25 -14.19 10.33
C ASN A 77 -21.33 -13.34 11.01
N ASP A 78 -21.12 -12.03 11.09
CA ASP A 78 -22.00 -11.11 11.82
C ASP A 78 -22.80 -10.17 10.88
N SER A 79 -22.58 -10.30 9.57
CA SER A 79 -23.34 -9.60 8.53
C SER A 79 -24.60 -10.39 8.15
N SER A 80 -25.64 -9.70 7.68
CA SER A 80 -26.90 -10.30 7.22
C SER A 80 -27.38 -9.65 5.93
N ASP A 81 -28.46 -10.17 5.34
CA ASP A 81 -29.09 -9.58 4.15
C ASP A 81 -29.63 -8.15 4.39
N LEU A 82 -29.72 -7.69 5.65
CA LEU A 82 -30.24 -6.37 6.00
C LEU A 82 -29.14 -5.35 6.35
N TYR A 83 -27.97 -5.81 6.75
CA TYR A 83 -26.86 -4.93 7.13
C TYR A 83 -25.52 -5.65 7.01
N GLN A 84 -24.49 -4.88 6.65
CA GLN A 84 -23.11 -5.33 6.63
C GLN A 84 -22.37 -4.79 7.86
N LEU A 85 -21.78 -5.69 8.65
CA LEU A 85 -20.91 -5.28 9.74
C LEU A 85 -19.48 -5.07 9.22
N THR A 86 -19.11 -3.80 9.05
CA THR A 86 -17.73 -3.41 8.74
C THR A 86 -16.86 -3.43 9.98
N ILE A 87 -15.60 -3.86 9.83
CA ILE A 87 -14.64 -3.87 10.95
C ILE A 87 -14.01 -2.50 11.13
N CYS A 88 -13.72 -1.80 10.03
CA CYS A 88 -13.23 -0.43 10.10
C CYS A 88 -14.41 0.54 10.28
N PRO A 89 -14.54 1.23 11.43
CA PRO A 89 -15.65 2.16 11.66
C PRO A 89 -15.53 3.43 10.80
N TRP A 90 -14.34 3.71 10.26
CA TRP A 90 -14.04 4.91 9.47
C TRP A 90 -14.11 4.70 7.97
N ASN A 91 -14.42 3.48 7.52
CA ASN A 91 -14.35 3.11 6.10
C ASN A 91 -12.99 3.45 5.46
N ALA A 92 -11.90 3.28 6.21
CA ALA A 92 -10.55 3.67 5.80
C ALA A 92 -9.80 2.56 5.04
N ILE A 93 -10.45 1.46 4.67
CA ILE A 93 -9.79 0.33 3.99
C ILE A 93 -10.34 0.22 2.58
N ASP A 94 -9.47 0.47 1.61
CA ASP A 94 -9.74 0.16 0.21
C ASP A 94 -9.39 -1.30 -0.06
N MET A 95 -10.28 -2.00 -0.75
CA MET A 95 -10.00 -3.32 -1.31
C MET A 95 -9.88 -3.22 -2.82
N LEU A 96 -8.88 -3.91 -3.36
CA LEU A 96 -8.52 -3.87 -4.78
C LEU A 96 -8.45 -5.29 -5.33
N HIS A 97 -8.69 -5.43 -6.63
CA HIS A 97 -8.23 -6.63 -7.32
C HIS A 97 -6.70 -6.63 -7.33
N ASN A 98 -6.08 -7.75 -6.97
CA ASN A 98 -4.62 -7.83 -6.95
C ASN A 98 -4.09 -7.88 -8.39
N PRO A 99 -3.38 -6.84 -8.87
CA PRO A 99 -2.84 -6.83 -10.23
C PRO A 99 -1.80 -7.95 -10.42
N ASN A 100 -1.17 -8.45 -9.35
CA ASN A 100 -0.20 -9.55 -9.43
C ASN A 100 -0.84 -10.91 -9.75
N VAL A 101 -2.16 -11.04 -9.58
CA VAL A 101 -2.91 -12.26 -9.90
C VAL A 101 -3.73 -12.10 -11.17
N LYS A 102 -4.36 -10.93 -11.33
CA LYS A 102 -5.18 -10.61 -12.50
C LYS A 102 -4.80 -9.21 -13.00
N PRO A 103 -3.66 -9.08 -13.72
CA PRO A 103 -3.25 -7.80 -14.27
C PRO A 103 -4.21 -7.38 -15.38
N ASP A 104 -4.41 -6.08 -15.52
CA ASP A 104 -5.06 -5.50 -16.70
C ASP A 104 -4.14 -5.59 -17.91
N ALA A 105 -4.72 -5.39 -19.11
CA ALA A 105 -3.96 -5.46 -20.36
C ALA A 105 -2.84 -4.41 -20.44
N HIS A 106 -3.08 -3.26 -19.83
CA HIS A 106 -2.16 -2.13 -19.74
C HIS A 106 -2.16 -1.60 -18.32
N SER A 107 -0.98 -1.20 -17.86
CA SER A 107 -0.88 -0.60 -16.53
C SER A 107 -1.37 0.82 -16.52
N VAL A 108 -1.99 1.26 -15.42
CA VAL A 108 -2.34 2.68 -15.24
C VAL A 108 -1.11 3.59 -15.18
N LEU A 109 0.05 3.02 -14.84
CA LEU A 109 1.34 3.71 -14.77
C LEU A 109 2.07 3.76 -16.12
N GLU A 110 1.76 2.84 -17.04
CA GLU A 110 2.46 2.68 -18.31
C GLU A 110 2.47 3.95 -19.17
N PRO A 111 1.35 4.69 -19.34
CA PRO A 111 1.34 5.93 -20.14
C PRO A 111 2.26 7.03 -19.61
N TYR A 112 2.64 6.96 -18.33
CA TYR A 112 3.42 7.98 -17.66
C TYR A 112 4.89 7.62 -17.55
N TYR A 113 5.32 6.41 -17.92
CA TYR A 113 6.73 6.03 -17.84
C TYR A 113 7.47 6.35 -19.14
N ARG A 114 8.57 7.11 -19.02
CA ARG A 114 9.45 7.52 -20.13
C ARG A 114 10.87 6.98 -19.98
N GLY A 115 11.10 6.05 -19.06
CA GLY A 115 12.42 5.46 -18.85
C GLY A 115 12.78 4.41 -19.90
N THR A 116 13.97 3.83 -19.77
CA THR A 116 14.52 2.90 -20.76
C THR A 116 14.24 1.43 -20.42
N GLY A 117 13.59 1.15 -19.29
CA GLY A 117 13.27 -0.21 -18.86
C GLY A 117 12.21 -0.87 -19.75
N SER A 118 12.55 -2.01 -20.36
CA SER A 118 11.59 -2.87 -21.05
C SER A 118 11.06 -3.95 -20.10
N GLY A 119 9.76 -4.22 -20.11
CA GLY A 119 9.16 -5.31 -19.32
C GLY A 119 9.17 -5.05 -17.81
N LEU A 120 8.79 -3.84 -17.41
CA LEU A 120 8.70 -3.44 -16.01
C LEU A 120 7.72 -4.33 -15.21
N PRO A 121 7.92 -4.48 -13.90
CA PRO A 121 7.03 -5.23 -13.02
C PRO A 121 5.76 -4.41 -12.71
N TRP A 122 4.99 -4.07 -13.74
CA TRP A 122 3.79 -3.22 -13.65
C TRP A 122 2.85 -3.61 -12.50
N PRO A 123 2.52 -4.89 -12.27
CA PRO A 123 1.62 -5.25 -11.18
C PRO A 123 2.14 -4.85 -9.79
N LYS A 124 3.45 -4.96 -9.56
CA LYS A 124 4.06 -4.54 -8.30
C LYS A 124 4.18 -3.02 -8.19
N LEU A 125 4.44 -2.34 -9.31
CA LEU A 125 4.42 -0.88 -9.35
C LEU A 125 3.02 -0.34 -9.03
N GLU A 126 1.96 -0.99 -9.50
CA GLU A 126 0.58 -0.62 -9.18
C GLU A 126 0.23 -0.86 -7.71
N GLU A 127 0.57 -2.03 -7.17
CA GLU A 127 0.33 -2.37 -5.76
C GLU A 127 0.94 -1.33 -4.81
N TYR A 128 2.21 -1.01 -4.98
CA TYR A 128 2.90 -0.05 -4.11
C TYR A 128 2.66 1.40 -4.51
N GLY A 129 2.39 1.67 -5.79
CA GLY A 129 1.95 2.98 -6.27
C GLY A 129 0.63 3.40 -5.62
N TYR A 130 -0.32 2.46 -5.49
CA TYR A 130 -1.58 2.74 -4.79
C TYR A 130 -1.39 2.99 -3.28
N GLN A 131 -0.45 2.28 -2.64
CA GLN A 131 -0.10 2.59 -1.24
C GLN A 131 0.52 3.98 -1.10
N LEU A 132 1.42 4.37 -2.01
CA LEU A 132 2.01 5.72 -2.01
C LEU A 132 0.96 6.80 -2.29
N PHE A 133 -0.02 6.51 -3.16
CA PHE A 133 -1.16 7.39 -3.41
C PHE A 133 -1.94 7.67 -2.11
N LEU A 134 -2.29 6.63 -1.35
CA LEU A 134 -3.03 6.81 -0.10
C LEU A 134 -2.16 7.36 1.05
N ASP A 135 -1.03 6.71 1.34
CA ASP A 135 -0.29 6.95 2.59
C ASP A 135 0.89 7.92 2.42
N GLY A 136 1.39 8.06 1.18
CA GLY A 136 2.54 8.90 0.85
C GLY A 136 3.87 8.24 1.18
N GLU A 137 3.82 7.07 1.79
CA GLU A 137 4.97 6.32 2.23
C GLU A 137 4.72 4.84 2.36
N VAL A 138 5.79 4.08 2.18
CA VAL A 138 5.79 2.63 2.33
C VAL A 138 7.01 2.21 3.13
N PHE A 139 6.78 1.28 4.05
CA PHE A 139 7.84 0.64 4.82
C PHE A 139 8.04 -0.76 4.26
N LEU A 140 9.28 -1.06 3.87
CA LEU A 140 9.67 -2.37 3.41
C LEU A 140 10.67 -3.01 4.38
N PRO A 141 10.62 -4.33 4.63
CA PRO A 141 11.80 -5.13 4.97
C PRO A 141 13.12 -4.59 4.45
N THR A 142 14.19 -4.62 5.24
CA THR A 142 15.55 -4.45 4.68
C THR A 142 16.02 -5.65 3.84
N ALA A 143 15.44 -6.84 4.05
CA ALA A 143 15.89 -8.09 3.42
C ALA A 143 15.22 -8.40 2.07
N GLU A 144 14.24 -7.61 1.62
CA GLU A 144 13.47 -7.89 0.39
C GLU A 144 14.03 -7.13 -0.81
N ASP A 145 15.18 -7.57 -1.32
CA ASP A 145 15.85 -6.97 -2.47
C ASP A 145 14.96 -6.82 -3.71
N SER A 146 14.01 -7.75 -3.90
CA SER A 146 13.07 -7.72 -5.02
C SER A 146 12.13 -6.51 -4.94
N LEU A 147 11.68 -6.16 -3.74
CA LEU A 147 10.80 -5.02 -3.50
C LEU A 147 11.58 -3.70 -3.59
N HIS A 148 12.82 -3.66 -3.07
CA HIS A 148 13.68 -2.49 -3.22
C HIS A 148 13.93 -2.13 -4.68
N LYS A 149 14.09 -3.12 -5.56
CA LYS A 149 14.20 -2.90 -7.02
C LYS A 149 12.95 -2.24 -7.62
N VAL A 150 11.74 -2.56 -7.13
CA VAL A 150 10.51 -1.91 -7.56
C VAL A 150 10.54 -0.43 -7.17
N PHE A 151 10.95 -0.10 -5.95
CA PHE A 151 11.06 1.28 -5.49
C PHE A 151 12.16 2.07 -6.19
N HIS A 152 13.25 1.43 -6.60
CA HIS A 152 14.28 2.09 -7.40
C HIS A 152 13.75 2.57 -8.77
N ILE A 153 12.81 1.84 -9.38
CA ILE A 153 12.15 2.31 -10.62
C ILE A 153 11.30 3.56 -10.33
N LEU A 154 10.61 3.59 -9.19
CA LEU A 154 9.83 4.77 -8.76
C LEU A 154 10.71 5.98 -8.39
N GLN A 155 12.00 5.77 -8.12
CA GLN A 155 13.01 6.81 -7.86
C GLN A 155 13.69 7.34 -9.14
N GLU A 156 13.44 6.72 -10.31
CA GLU A 156 13.97 7.21 -11.59
C GLU A 156 13.32 8.55 -11.99
N ASP A 157 14.11 9.42 -12.63
CA ASP A 157 13.64 10.69 -13.18
C ASP A 157 12.96 10.50 -14.55
N ALA A 158 11.98 9.60 -14.55
CA ALA A 158 11.44 8.99 -15.76
C ALA A 158 9.91 9.04 -15.81
N TRP A 159 9.26 9.65 -14.82
CA TRP A 159 7.81 9.70 -14.73
C TRP A 159 7.29 11.02 -15.29
N MET A 160 6.55 10.94 -16.38
CA MET A 160 5.99 12.06 -17.10
C MET A 160 5.01 12.85 -16.22
N TYR A 161 5.42 14.02 -15.77
CA TYR A 161 4.55 14.97 -15.07
C TYR A 161 3.89 15.95 -16.05
N SER A 162 4.65 16.38 -17.06
CA SER A 162 4.19 17.23 -18.15
C SER A 162 4.78 16.73 -19.48
N GLU A 163 4.40 17.35 -20.60
CA GLU A 163 5.06 17.03 -21.88
C GLU A 163 6.57 17.33 -21.85
N ALA A 164 6.97 18.38 -21.12
CA ALA A 164 8.33 18.88 -21.04
C ALA A 164 9.13 18.32 -19.86
N ASP A 165 8.46 17.85 -18.80
CA ASP A 165 9.09 17.55 -17.52
C ASP A 165 8.82 16.10 -17.06
N ASN A 166 9.88 15.48 -16.55
CA ASN A 166 9.79 14.24 -15.80
C ASN A 166 10.07 14.52 -14.32
N VAL A 167 9.48 13.69 -13.47
CA VAL A 167 9.68 13.71 -12.02
C VAL A 167 10.02 12.31 -11.51
N ARG A 168 10.36 12.25 -10.23
CA ARG A 168 10.50 11.01 -9.46
C ARG A 168 9.25 10.86 -8.62
N ILE A 169 8.64 9.67 -8.60
CA ILE A 169 7.49 9.41 -7.73
C ILE A 169 7.98 9.31 -6.28
N VAL A 170 9.11 8.65 -6.06
CA VAL A 170 9.70 8.39 -4.74
C VAL A 170 11.01 9.16 -4.57
N LYS A 171 11.25 9.70 -3.38
CA LYS A 171 12.50 10.40 -3.03
C LYS A 171 13.69 9.44 -3.13
N THR A 172 14.83 9.93 -3.63
CA THR A 172 16.08 9.16 -3.71
C THR A 172 16.60 8.76 -2.33
N GLU A 173 16.50 9.68 -1.37
CA GLU A 173 16.88 9.44 0.02
C GLU A 173 15.81 8.59 0.71
N THR A 174 16.26 7.55 1.40
CA THR A 174 15.41 6.63 2.16
C THR A 174 15.79 6.68 3.63
N ASP A 175 14.80 6.63 4.52
CA ASP A 175 15.06 6.51 5.95
C ASP A 175 15.16 5.03 6.31
N THR A 176 16.28 4.60 6.88
CA THR A 176 16.48 3.21 7.32
C THR A 176 16.33 3.11 8.84
N GLY A 177 15.59 2.12 9.32
CA GLY A 177 15.50 1.77 10.73
C GLY A 177 15.86 0.32 10.99
N GLU A 178 15.61 -0.15 12.21
CA GLU A 178 15.86 -1.55 12.58
C GLU A 178 14.88 -2.47 11.84
N GLY A 179 15.37 -3.18 10.82
CA GLY A 179 14.59 -4.16 10.05
C GLY A 179 13.75 -3.59 8.89
N PHE A 180 13.77 -2.27 8.66
CA PHE A 180 13.00 -1.64 7.59
C PHE A 180 13.73 -0.52 6.84
N VAL A 181 13.22 -0.24 5.63
CA VAL A 181 13.52 0.93 4.80
C VAL A 181 12.20 1.64 4.51
N ARG A 182 12.14 2.94 4.80
CA ARG A 182 10.99 3.80 4.51
C ARG A 182 11.24 4.56 3.22
N TYR A 183 10.32 4.40 2.29
CA TYR A 183 10.24 5.18 1.06
C TYR A 183 9.14 6.20 1.18
N ARG A 184 9.41 7.44 0.74
CA ARG A 184 8.42 8.52 0.74
C ARG A 184 8.23 9.05 -0.67
N ALA A 185 7.00 9.36 -1.03
CA ALA A 185 6.69 10.06 -2.25
C ALA A 185 7.24 11.50 -2.23
N THR A 186 7.57 12.04 -3.40
CA THR A 186 7.78 13.48 -3.62
C THR A 186 6.43 14.20 -3.67
N GLU A 187 6.43 15.54 -3.62
CA GLU A 187 5.20 16.32 -3.75
C GLU A 187 4.61 16.17 -5.16
N GLU A 188 5.44 16.34 -6.19
CA GLU A 188 5.06 16.16 -7.59
C GLU A 188 4.68 14.71 -7.90
N GLY A 189 5.33 13.75 -7.22
CA GLY A 189 4.99 12.33 -7.28
C GLY A 189 3.62 12.04 -6.72
N ARG A 190 3.20 12.71 -5.63
CA ARG A 190 1.84 12.61 -5.07
C ARG A 190 0.82 13.16 -6.06
N ASP A 191 1.07 14.34 -6.62
CA ASP A 191 0.19 14.94 -7.64
C ASP A 191 0.03 14.03 -8.87
N LEU A 192 1.12 13.38 -9.29
CA LEU A 192 1.10 12.44 -10.39
C LEU A 192 0.32 11.16 -10.05
N LEU A 193 0.54 10.59 -8.86
CA LEU A 193 -0.20 9.43 -8.38
C LEU A 193 -1.71 9.72 -8.26
N ASP A 194 -2.08 10.94 -7.84
CA ASP A 194 -3.46 11.41 -7.82
C ASP A 194 -4.10 11.39 -9.22
N CYS A 195 -3.33 11.70 -10.27
CA CYS A 195 -3.80 11.60 -11.65
C CYS A 195 -3.94 10.14 -12.11
N MET A 196 -3.00 9.28 -11.74
CA MET A 196 -2.94 7.87 -12.15
C MET A 196 -4.04 7.03 -11.50
N PHE A 197 -4.32 7.25 -10.21
CA PHE A 197 -5.15 6.38 -9.40
C PHE A 197 -6.54 6.94 -9.05
N ARG A 198 -6.89 8.16 -9.50
CA ARG A 198 -8.19 8.81 -9.24
C ARG A 198 -9.39 7.89 -9.48
N ASP A 199 -9.39 7.21 -10.61
CA ASP A 199 -10.49 6.35 -11.06
C ASP A 199 -10.13 4.85 -10.96
N TYR A 200 -9.13 4.51 -10.13
CA TYR A 200 -8.67 3.13 -9.99
C TYR A 200 -9.77 2.25 -9.39
N GLN A 201 -9.86 1.01 -9.89
CA GLN A 201 -10.97 0.12 -9.57
C GLN A 201 -10.90 -0.38 -8.12
N ARG A 202 -11.72 0.22 -7.27
CA ARG A 202 -12.00 -0.25 -5.91
C ARG A 202 -13.12 -1.27 -5.90
N ILE A 203 -12.98 -2.25 -5.02
CA ILE A 203 -14.01 -3.25 -4.73
C ILE A 203 -14.76 -2.79 -3.51
N PHE A 204 -16.04 -2.55 -3.69
CA PHE A 204 -16.99 -2.44 -2.59
C PHE A 204 -17.65 -3.80 -2.44
N MET A 205 -17.67 -4.33 -1.22
CA MET A 205 -18.50 -5.49 -0.93
C MET A 205 -19.86 -4.93 -0.58
N ASP A 206 -20.75 -4.98 -1.56
CA ASP A 206 -22.19 -4.79 -1.43
C ASP A 206 -22.89 -6.05 -0.89
#